data_AF-A0A6N4DHH5-F1
#
_entry.id   AF-A0A6N4DHH5-F1
#
_cell.length_a   1.000
_cell.length_b   1.000
_cell.length_c   1.000
_cell.angle_alpha   90.00
_cell.angle_beta   90.00
_cell.angle_gamma   90.00
#
_symmetry.space_group_name_H-M   'P 1'
#
loop_
_entity.id
_entity.type
_entity.pdbx_description
1 polymer ?
#
loop_
_entity_poly.entity_id
_entity_poly.type
_entity_poly.pdbx_seq_one_letter_code
_entity_poly.pdbx_strand_id
1 'polypeptide(L)'
;MQSQKFWHGSLLVMTLSAVAVCVYLPIQLHNTLADVPSLRPGEPVVLLEAPVHTEVPDFTSYTDTRDKKQAFFAFLAPLVQAENSRIEVQRDRLLRLHERWKVDSNALKTGELAWLKQLASLYRVKTDSVALGTQFDLLLRRVDVVPEALVLVQAANESGWGTSRFAR
;
A
#
# COMPACT_ATOMS: atom_id res chain seq x y z
N MET A 1 -46.86 -18.62 45.83
CA MET A 1 -46.79 -18.58 44.34
C MET A 1 -45.97 -17.35 43.95
N GLN A 2 -45.02 -17.52 43.02
CA GLN A 2 -44.23 -16.48 42.32
C GLN A 2 -43.12 -15.73 43.09
N SER A 3 -41.89 -16.26 43.02
CA SER A 3 -40.67 -15.42 43.00
C SER A 3 -39.54 -16.15 42.26
N GLN A 4 -39.63 -16.19 40.94
CA GLN A 4 -38.64 -16.77 40.02
C GLN A 4 -38.75 -16.03 38.67
N LYS A 5 -38.66 -14.69 38.63
CA LYS A 5 -38.80 -13.91 37.37
C LYS A 5 -37.89 -12.69 37.22
N PHE A 6 -36.84 -12.50 38.03
CA PHE A 6 -35.99 -11.30 37.95
C PHE A 6 -34.56 -11.53 37.43
N TRP A 7 -34.08 -12.77 37.29
CA TRP A 7 -32.67 -13.03 36.94
C TRP A 7 -32.38 -13.22 35.44
N HIS A 8 -33.39 -13.41 34.59
CA HIS A 8 -33.17 -13.58 33.14
C HIS A 8 -33.06 -12.25 32.37
N GLY A 9 -33.56 -11.14 32.92
CA GLY A 9 -33.50 -9.83 32.26
C GLY A 9 -32.12 -9.16 32.32
N SER A 10 -31.45 -9.20 33.48
CA SER A 10 -30.15 -8.53 33.66
C SER A 10 -29.01 -9.17 32.88
N LEU A 11 -29.04 -10.50 32.68
CA LEU A 11 -27.99 -11.19 31.93
C LEU A 11 -28.02 -10.83 30.43
N LEU A 12 -29.22 -10.59 29.88
CA LEU A 12 -29.43 -10.31 28.46
C LEU A 12 -29.09 -8.85 28.09
N VAL A 13 -29.28 -7.91 29.03
CA VAL A 13 -28.88 -6.51 28.87
C VAL A 13 -27.36 -6.35 28.95
N MET A 14 -26.69 -7.10 29.83
CA MET A 14 -25.22 -7.07 29.92
C MET A 14 -24.53 -7.64 28.67
N THR A 15 -25.04 -8.74 28.09
CA THR A 15 -24.46 -9.33 26.88
C THR A 15 -24.67 -8.44 25.64
N LEU A 16 -25.84 -7.80 25.50
CA LEU A 16 -26.08 -6.81 24.45
C LEU A 16 -25.16 -5.58 24.56
N SER A 17 -24.90 -5.10 25.79
CA SER A 17 -23.98 -3.98 26.01
C SER A 17 -22.53 -4.32 25.65
N ALA A 18 -22.08 -5.54 25.96
CA ALA A 18 -20.73 -6.00 25.64
C ALA A 18 -20.53 -6.18 24.13
N VAL A 19 -21.55 -6.67 23.41
CA VAL A 19 -21.51 -6.77 21.93
C VAL A 19 -21.52 -5.38 21.29
N ALA A 20 -22.31 -4.43 21.81
CA ALA A 20 -22.29 -3.04 21.34
C ALA A 20 -20.90 -2.42 21.52
N VAL A 21 -20.20 -2.65 22.64
CA VAL A 21 -18.83 -2.14 22.83
C VAL A 21 -17.84 -2.87 21.91
N CYS A 22 -17.89 -4.20 21.80
CA CYS A 22 -16.95 -4.95 20.95
C CYS A 22 -17.14 -4.73 19.45
N VAL A 23 -18.33 -4.30 18.99
CA VAL A 23 -18.59 -4.04 17.58
C VAL A 23 -18.52 -2.54 17.27
N TYR A 24 -19.07 -1.68 18.12
CA TYR A 24 -19.20 -0.25 17.84
C TYR A 24 -17.91 0.53 18.15
N LEU A 25 -17.17 0.14 19.20
CA LEU A 25 -15.93 0.81 19.60
C LEU A 25 -14.79 0.67 18.56
N PRO A 26 -14.52 -0.52 17.96
CA PRO A 26 -13.49 -0.63 16.92
C PRO A 26 -13.87 0.08 15.61
N ILE A 27 -15.18 0.20 15.30
CA ILE A 27 -15.65 0.97 14.14
C ILE A 27 -15.37 2.47 14.34
N GLN A 28 -15.60 3.00 15.54
CA GLN A 28 -15.30 4.39 15.85
C GLN A 28 -13.79 4.68 15.87
N LEU A 29 -12.96 3.71 16.29
CA LEU A 29 -11.50 3.83 16.25
C LEU A 29 -10.95 3.82 14.81
N HIS A 30 -11.52 2.99 13.92
CA HIS A 30 -11.16 2.95 12.50
C HIS A 30 -11.40 4.31 11.81
N ASN A 31 -12.53 4.96 12.12
CA ASN A 31 -12.86 6.27 11.55
C ASN A 31 -11.93 7.39 12.02
N THR A 32 -11.38 7.31 13.24
CA THR A 32 -10.40 8.29 13.75
C THR A 32 -8.99 8.10 13.19
N LEU A 33 -8.63 6.91 12.69
CA LEU A 33 -7.36 6.66 12.01
C LEU A 33 -7.43 6.87 10.48
N ALA A 34 -8.65 7.07 9.95
CA ALA A 34 -8.87 7.44 8.56
C ALA A 34 -8.55 8.92 8.27
N ASP A 35 -8.25 9.71 9.31
CA ASP A 35 -7.73 11.08 9.18
C ASP A 35 -6.21 11.05 8.89
N VAL A 36 -5.84 10.29 7.86
CA VAL A 36 -4.55 10.44 7.20
C VAL A 36 -4.64 11.74 6.42
N PRO A 37 -3.67 12.69 6.56
CA PRO A 37 -3.70 13.92 5.81
C PRO A 37 -3.87 13.59 4.33
N SER A 38 -5.03 13.93 3.76
CA SER A 38 -5.23 13.82 2.33
C SER A 38 -4.23 14.76 1.67
N LEU A 39 -3.38 14.22 0.79
CA LEU A 39 -2.52 15.03 -0.07
C LEU A 39 -3.43 16.01 -0.80
N ARG A 40 -3.31 17.30 -0.46
CA ARG A 40 -4.14 18.35 -1.04
C ARG A 40 -3.80 18.45 -2.53
N PRO A 41 -4.79 18.42 -3.43
CA PRO A 41 -4.52 18.63 -4.86
C PRO A 41 -3.87 20.01 -5.06
N GLY A 42 -2.60 20.03 -5.45
CA GLY A 42 -1.86 21.27 -5.76
C GLY A 42 -0.68 21.61 -4.85
N GLU A 43 -0.38 20.84 -3.81
CA GLU A 43 0.95 20.96 -3.17
C GLU A 43 2.02 20.37 -4.10
N PRO A 44 3.16 21.06 -4.29
CA PRO A 44 4.26 20.49 -5.06
C PRO A 44 4.67 19.20 -4.37
N VAL A 45 4.56 18.08 -5.10
CA VAL A 45 5.18 16.82 -4.70
C VAL A 45 6.67 17.11 -4.63
N VAL A 46 7.15 17.40 -3.42
CA VAL A 46 8.57 17.42 -3.14
C VAL A 46 8.99 15.99 -3.39
N LEU A 47 9.66 15.77 -4.52
CA LEU A 47 10.38 14.53 -4.75
C LEU A 47 11.34 14.44 -3.58
N LEU A 48 10.97 13.67 -2.55
CA LEU A 48 11.86 13.33 -1.47
C LEU A 48 12.97 12.57 -2.16
N GLU A 49 14.04 13.29 -2.52
CA GLU A 49 15.35 12.71 -2.73
C GLU A 49 15.73 12.13 -1.37
N ALA A 50 15.19 10.94 -1.08
CA ALA A 50 15.57 10.15 0.06
C ALA A 50 17.10 10.02 -0.04
N PRO A 51 17.85 10.33 1.03
CA PRO A 51 19.27 10.07 1.03
C PRO A 51 19.44 8.60 0.67
N VAL A 52 20.08 8.35 -0.47
CA VAL A 52 20.33 7.02 -0.98
C VAL A 52 21.41 6.41 -0.08
N HIS A 53 21.03 5.98 1.11
CA HIS A 53 21.79 5.00 1.86
C HIS A 53 21.57 3.66 1.15
N THR A 54 22.33 3.43 0.07
CA THR A 54 22.36 2.16 -0.66
C THR A 54 22.92 1.01 0.17
N GLU A 55 23.61 1.33 1.26
CA GLU A 55 24.22 0.33 2.13
C GLU A 55 23.15 -0.23 3.07
N VAL A 56 22.82 -1.50 2.83
CA VAL A 56 21.94 -2.28 3.71
C VAL A 56 22.64 -2.38 5.09
N PRO A 57 21.99 -1.92 6.17
CA PRO A 57 22.55 -2.05 7.52
C PRO A 57 22.83 -3.53 7.85
N ASP A 58 23.92 -3.80 8.58
CA ASP A 58 24.13 -5.11 9.16
C ASP A 58 23.12 -5.36 10.29
N PHE A 59 21.97 -5.93 9.95
CA PHE A 59 20.93 -6.23 10.92
C PHE A 59 21.32 -7.32 11.93
N THR A 60 22.48 -7.99 11.76
CA THR A 60 22.99 -8.98 12.73
C THR A 60 23.71 -8.35 13.92
N SER A 61 24.15 -7.09 13.80
CA SER A 61 24.85 -6.39 14.89
C SER A 61 23.92 -5.94 16.02
N TYR A 62 22.60 -5.97 15.81
CA TYR A 62 21.61 -5.57 16.81
C TYR A 62 21.30 -6.69 17.80
N THR A 63 21.55 -6.44 19.08
CA THR A 63 21.22 -7.36 20.17
C THR A 63 19.77 -7.21 20.65
N ASP A 64 19.24 -5.98 20.65
CA ASP A 64 17.83 -5.71 20.99
C ASP A 64 16.93 -5.84 19.75
N THR A 65 15.94 -6.72 19.86
CA THR A 65 14.92 -6.94 18.82
C THR A 65 14.10 -5.68 18.48
N ARG A 66 13.91 -4.77 19.43
CA ARG A 66 13.21 -3.50 19.21
C ARG A 66 14.05 -2.58 18.33
N ASP A 67 15.33 -2.43 18.67
CA ASP A 67 16.23 -1.54 17.95
C ASP A 67 16.49 -2.06 16.51
N LYS A 68 16.58 -3.38 16.35
CA LYS A 68 16.62 -4.04 15.03
C LYS A 68 15.38 -3.74 14.18
N LYS A 69 14.19 -3.77 14.79
CA LYS A 69 12.94 -3.41 14.11
C LYS A 69 12.90 -1.92 13.74
N GLN A 70 13.32 -1.04 14.65
CA GLN A 70 13.37 0.38 14.33
C GLN A 70 14.32 0.65 13.15
N ALA A 71 15.50 0.02 13.13
CA ALA A 71 16.49 0.18 12.07
C ALA A 71 15.98 -0.29 10.71
N PHE A 72 15.30 -1.43 10.64
CA PHE A 72 14.78 -1.95 9.36
C PHE A 72 13.60 -1.13 8.85
N PHE A 73 12.69 -0.65 9.72
CA PHE A 73 11.64 0.27 9.27
C PHE A 73 12.24 1.58 8.74
N ALA A 74 13.21 2.15 9.48
CA ALA A 74 13.91 3.37 9.08
C ALA A 74 14.68 3.21 7.77
N PHE A 75 15.21 2.01 7.50
CA PHE A 75 15.87 1.69 6.25
C PHE A 75 14.89 1.49 5.10
N LEU A 76 13.82 0.71 5.30
CA LEU A 76 12.97 0.25 4.20
C LEU A 76 11.88 1.26 3.81
N ALA A 77 11.28 1.97 4.78
CA ALA A 77 10.22 2.94 4.53
C ALA A 77 10.58 3.99 3.44
N PRO A 78 11.73 4.71 3.52
CA PRO A 78 12.07 5.68 2.50
C PRO A 78 12.29 5.07 1.11
N LEU A 79 12.76 3.81 1.03
CA LEU A 79 12.91 3.10 -0.25
C LEU A 79 11.55 2.77 -0.88
N VAL A 80 10.58 2.35 -0.07
CA VAL A 80 9.21 2.09 -0.53
C VAL A 80 8.54 3.38 -0.99
N GLN A 81 8.71 4.49 -0.26
CA GLN A 81 8.19 5.80 -0.64
C GLN A 81 8.79 6.30 -1.96
N ALA A 82 10.11 6.15 -2.14
CA ALA A 82 10.79 6.53 -3.37
C ALA A 82 10.26 5.72 -4.58
N GLU A 83 10.07 4.41 -4.40
CA GLU A 83 9.55 3.55 -5.46
C GLU A 83 8.07 3.84 -5.77
N ASN A 84 7.24 4.07 -4.76
CA ASN A 84 5.85 4.48 -4.97
C ASN A 84 5.77 5.81 -5.73
N SER A 85 6.61 6.79 -5.37
CA SER A 85 6.69 8.07 -6.10
C SER A 85 7.07 7.87 -7.57
N ARG A 86 8.00 6.94 -7.85
CA ARG A 86 8.37 6.56 -9.23
C ARG A 86 7.20 5.93 -9.98
N ILE A 87 6.42 5.07 -9.33
CA ILE A 87 5.25 4.41 -9.91
C ILE A 87 4.14 5.44 -10.21
N GLU A 88 3.90 6.40 -9.33
CA GLU A 88 2.93 7.49 -9.54
C GLU A 88 3.25 8.30 -10.81
N VAL A 89 4.52 8.71 -10.96
CA VAL A 89 4.97 9.42 -12.18
C VAL A 89 4.73 8.59 -13.45
N GLN A 90 4.93 7.28 -13.39
CA GLN A 90 4.66 6.38 -14.50
C GLN A 90 3.16 6.26 -14.79
N ARG A 91 2.34 6.12 -13.75
CA ARG A 91 0.88 6.04 -13.83
C ARG A 91 0.28 7.30 -14.44
N ASP A 92 0.74 8.46 -13.98
CA ASP A 92 0.34 9.76 -14.50
C ASP A 92 0.67 9.93 -15.98
N ARG A 93 1.88 9.53 -16.38
CA ARG A 93 2.27 9.54 -17.79
C ARG A 93 1.39 8.58 -18.59
N LEU A 94 1.13 7.39 -18.09
CA LEU A 94 0.28 6.38 -18.73
C LEU A 94 -1.15 6.90 -18.94
N LEU A 95 -1.76 7.52 -17.93
CA LEU A 95 -3.09 8.13 -18.01
C LEU A 95 -3.15 9.21 -19.09
N ARG A 96 -2.17 10.13 -19.13
CA ARG A 96 -2.11 11.17 -20.15
C ARG A 96 -1.99 10.61 -21.57
N LEU A 97 -1.20 9.55 -21.76
CA LEU A 97 -1.09 8.89 -23.06
C LEU A 97 -2.39 8.18 -23.44
N HIS A 98 -3.04 7.52 -22.48
CA HIS A 98 -4.30 6.82 -22.71
C HIS A 98 -5.41 7.77 -23.13
N GLU A 99 -5.58 8.91 -22.46
CA GLU A 99 -6.62 9.89 -22.83
C GLU A 99 -6.35 10.51 -24.21
N ARG A 100 -5.09 10.80 -24.56
CA ARG A 100 -4.74 11.25 -25.92
C ARG A 100 -5.06 10.19 -26.97
N TRP A 101 -4.70 8.93 -26.70
CA TRP A 101 -4.95 7.81 -27.61
C TRP A 101 -6.45 7.55 -27.83
N LYS A 102 -7.27 7.71 -26.79
CA LYS A 102 -8.74 7.58 -26.89
C LYS A 102 -9.37 8.62 -27.81
N VAL A 103 -8.78 9.81 -27.89
CA VAL A 103 -9.26 10.87 -28.79
C VAL A 103 -8.78 10.63 -30.23
N ASP A 104 -7.52 10.25 -30.39
CA ASP A 104 -6.93 9.91 -31.69
C ASP A 104 -5.94 8.75 -31.55
N SER A 105 -6.26 7.63 -32.19
CA SER A 105 -5.45 6.41 -32.20
C SER A 105 -4.03 6.60 -32.75
N ASN A 106 -3.80 7.66 -33.55
CA ASN A 106 -2.49 8.02 -34.10
C ASN A 106 -1.77 9.12 -33.31
N ALA A 107 -2.32 9.58 -32.20
CA ALA A 107 -1.77 10.71 -31.43
C ALA A 107 -0.42 10.42 -30.78
N LEU A 108 -0.02 9.16 -30.64
CA LEU A 108 1.18 8.75 -29.91
C LEU A 108 2.44 8.80 -30.77
N LYS A 109 3.49 9.44 -30.26
CA LYS A 109 4.80 9.52 -30.93
C LYS A 109 5.57 8.21 -30.77
N THR A 110 6.54 7.95 -31.65
CA THR A 110 7.41 6.76 -31.60
C THR A 110 8.09 6.57 -30.24
N GLY A 111 8.57 7.65 -29.61
CA GLY A 111 9.17 7.58 -28.27
C GLY A 111 8.17 7.24 -27.16
N GLU A 112 6.90 7.59 -27.32
CA GLU A 112 5.82 7.25 -26.38
C GLU A 112 5.43 5.78 -26.51
N LEU A 113 5.37 5.28 -27.75
CA LEU A 113 5.16 3.86 -28.04
C LEU A 113 6.32 2.99 -27.53
N ALA A 114 7.56 3.44 -27.70
CA ALA A 114 8.74 2.76 -27.16
C ALA A 114 8.71 2.71 -25.63
N TRP A 115 8.36 3.82 -24.98
CA TRP A 115 8.19 3.86 -23.52
C TRP A 115 7.06 2.95 -23.04
N LEU A 116 5.91 2.92 -23.73
CA LEU A 116 4.82 1.99 -23.42
C LEU A 116 5.25 0.53 -23.55
N LYS A 117 6.04 0.19 -24.58
CA LYS A 117 6.60 -1.16 -24.75
C LYS A 117 7.55 -1.53 -23.61
N GLN A 118 8.39 -0.60 -23.18
CA GLN A 118 9.28 -0.80 -22.02
C GLN A 118 8.47 -0.99 -20.73
N LEU A 119 7.45 -0.16 -20.50
CA LEU A 119 6.56 -0.27 -19.36
C LEU A 119 5.80 -1.60 -19.36
N ALA A 120 5.27 -2.01 -20.52
CA ALA A 120 4.62 -3.31 -20.71
C ALA A 120 5.57 -4.47 -20.38
N SER A 121 6.83 -4.41 -20.80
CA SER A 121 7.83 -5.40 -20.44
C SER A 121 8.05 -5.47 -18.91
N LEU A 122 8.25 -4.32 -18.26
CA LEU A 122 8.44 -4.22 -16.81
C LEU A 122 7.26 -4.85 -16.03
N TYR A 123 6.03 -4.56 -16.46
CA TYR A 123 4.81 -5.06 -15.83
C TYR A 123 4.30 -6.38 -16.42
N ARG A 124 5.12 -7.08 -17.23
CA ARG A 124 4.81 -8.38 -17.84
C ARG A 124 3.48 -8.41 -18.61
N VAL A 125 3.21 -7.35 -19.36
CA VAL A 125 2.09 -7.22 -20.31
C VAL A 125 2.58 -7.59 -21.71
N LYS A 126 1.88 -8.49 -22.39
CA LYS A 126 2.25 -8.92 -23.75
C LYS A 126 1.93 -7.80 -24.74
N THR A 127 2.90 -7.44 -25.58
CA THR A 127 2.74 -6.37 -26.60
C THR A 127 2.48 -6.91 -28.00
N ASP A 128 3.10 -8.03 -28.37
CA ASP A 128 3.18 -8.44 -29.77
C ASP A 128 1.92 -9.16 -30.28
N SER A 129 1.06 -9.63 -29.36
CA SER A 129 -0.15 -10.39 -29.67
C SER A 129 -1.44 -9.73 -29.14
N VAL A 130 -1.36 -8.47 -28.69
CA VAL A 130 -2.45 -7.80 -27.96
C VAL A 130 -2.65 -6.41 -28.52
N ALA A 131 -3.90 -6.02 -28.79
CA ALA A 131 -4.23 -4.69 -29.27
C ALA A 131 -3.83 -3.60 -28.25
N LEU A 132 -3.44 -2.42 -28.73
CA LEU A 132 -2.92 -1.34 -27.87
C LEU A 132 -3.91 -0.92 -26.77
N GLY A 133 -5.22 -0.88 -27.06
CA GLY A 133 -6.24 -0.59 -26.04
C GLY A 133 -6.23 -1.61 -24.88
N THR A 134 -6.12 -2.90 -25.20
CA THR A 134 -6.02 -3.94 -24.16
C THR A 134 -4.69 -3.85 -23.40
N GLN A 135 -3.60 -3.41 -24.05
CA GLN A 135 -2.35 -3.13 -23.34
C GLN A 135 -2.53 -1.99 -22.33
N PHE A 136 -3.19 -0.90 -22.72
CA PHE A 136 -3.54 0.20 -21.81
C PHE A 136 -4.37 -0.28 -20.62
N ASP A 137 -5.43 -1.06 -20.85
CA ASP A 137 -6.29 -1.60 -19.78
C ASP A 137 -5.49 -2.43 -18.78
N LEU A 138 -4.61 -3.31 -19.27
CA LEU A 138 -3.77 -4.16 -18.41
C LEU A 138 -2.73 -3.34 -17.64
N LEU A 139 -2.11 -2.36 -18.29
CA LEU A 139 -1.13 -1.47 -17.65
C LEU A 139 -1.80 -0.60 -16.58
N LEU A 140 -2.96 0.00 -16.86
CA LEU A 140 -3.68 0.84 -15.90
C LEU A 140 -4.14 0.06 -14.65
N ARG A 141 -4.33 -1.25 -14.76
CA ARG A 141 -4.61 -2.14 -13.61
C ARG A 141 -3.37 -2.52 -12.80
N ARG A 142 -2.17 -2.46 -13.38
CA ARG A 142 -0.93 -2.97 -12.76
C ARG A 142 0.03 -1.89 -12.30
N VAL A 143 0.02 -0.74 -12.98
CA VAL A 143 0.90 0.40 -12.69
C VAL A 143 0.24 1.24 -11.60
N ASP A 144 0.29 0.76 -10.37
CA ASP A 144 -0.27 1.45 -9.21
C ASP A 144 0.62 1.25 -7.97
N VAL A 145 0.52 2.18 -7.03
CA VAL A 145 1.27 2.12 -5.78
C VAL A 145 0.77 0.98 -4.90
N VAL A 146 1.69 0.42 -4.11
CA VAL A 146 1.32 -0.54 -3.06
C VAL A 146 1.37 0.20 -1.72
N PRO A 147 0.34 0.08 -0.87
CA PRO A 147 0.36 0.69 0.46
C PRO A 147 1.64 0.33 1.22
N GLU A 148 2.34 1.35 1.73
CA GLU A 148 3.64 1.20 2.38
C GLU A 148 3.59 0.15 3.51
N ALA A 149 2.55 0.19 4.34
CA ALA A 149 2.34 -0.77 5.41
C ALA A 149 2.28 -2.23 4.93
N LEU A 150 1.69 -2.50 3.75
CA LEU A 150 1.63 -3.85 3.20
C LEU A 150 3.03 -4.33 2.78
N VAL A 151 3.79 -3.46 2.12
CA VAL A 151 5.17 -3.76 1.71
C VAL A 151 6.02 -4.03 2.94
N LEU A 152 5.93 -3.19 3.97
CA LEU A 152 6.70 -3.34 5.20
C LEU A 152 6.33 -4.63 5.95
N VAL A 153 5.04 -4.98 6.06
CA VAL A 153 4.59 -6.23 6.70
C VAL A 153 5.00 -7.47 5.91
N GLN A 154 4.99 -7.41 4.58
CA GLN A 154 5.45 -8.52 3.76
C GLN A 154 6.97 -8.69 3.85
N ALA A 155 7.72 -7.61 3.69
CA ALA A 155 9.16 -7.62 3.87
C ALA A 155 9.55 -8.10 5.27
N ALA A 156 8.75 -7.74 6.28
CA ALA A 156 8.89 -8.23 7.64
C ALA A 156 8.74 -9.76 7.74
N ASN A 157 7.69 -10.31 7.12
CA ASN A 157 7.44 -11.75 7.16
C ASN A 157 8.50 -12.54 6.37
N GLU A 158 8.92 -12.04 5.20
CA GLU A 158 9.87 -12.72 4.32
C GLU A 158 11.32 -12.62 4.81
N SER A 159 11.71 -11.51 5.45
CA SER A 159 13.09 -11.31 5.92
C SER A 159 13.38 -11.97 7.26
N GLY A 160 12.36 -12.29 8.06
CA GLY A 160 12.55 -12.79 9.42
C GLY A 160 13.30 -11.82 10.35
N TRP A 161 13.37 -10.53 9.99
CA TRP A 161 14.08 -9.45 10.70
C TRP A 161 13.78 -9.33 12.19
N GLY A 162 12.58 -9.70 12.64
CA GLY A 162 12.24 -9.89 14.04
C GLY A 162 11.91 -11.35 14.27
N THR A 163 12.83 -12.12 14.82
CA THR A 163 12.61 -13.55 15.08
C THR A 163 11.33 -13.75 15.88
N SER A 164 10.37 -14.42 15.24
CA SER A 164 8.98 -14.64 15.63
C SER A 164 8.83 -15.27 17.03
N ARG A 165 7.61 -15.24 17.59
CA ARG A 165 7.14 -15.92 18.81
C ARG A 165 7.23 -17.48 18.80
N PHE A 166 8.10 -18.03 17.96
CA PHE A 166 8.63 -19.39 18.04
C PHE A 166 10.09 -19.42 18.54
N ALA A 167 10.70 -18.25 18.78
CA ALA A 167 12.03 -18.11 19.37
C ALA A 167 12.02 -18.03 20.91
N ARG A 168 10.84 -18.16 21.54
CA ARG A 168 10.63 -18.55 22.95
C ARG A 168 9.31 -19.29 23.10
#